data_AF-A0A9D1XXW5-F1
#
_entry.id   AF-A0A9D1XXW5-F1
#
_cell.length_a   1.000
_cell.length_b   1.000
_cell.length_c   1.000
_cell.angle_alpha   90.00
_cell.angle_beta   90.00
_cell.angle_gamma   90.00
#
_symmetry.space_group_name_H-M   'P 1'
#
loop_
_entity.id
_entity.type
_entity.pdbx_description
1 polymer ?
#
loop_
_entity_poly.entity_id
_entity_poly.type
_entity_poly.pdbx_seq_one_letter_code
_entity_poly.pdbx_strand_id
1 'polypeptide(L)'
;MELSIQERLKDLRVERGLTLEQLAEQTHLSKSALGSYEGDKFKDISHYALIELAKFYKVTVDYLLGRSQTKNHPNADLADLRLSDAMIELLKSGLVDNSLLCELATHPDFPRLMADLEIYVNGIAGKQVQSANAIVDAVSATIMKQHNPGLTDPQLRQLIAAHIDEDSFCRYVIQQDISKIALDLREAHKDDFFSVPEDNPLEDFLQTADEVA
;
A
#
# COMPACT_ATOMS: atom_id res chain seq x y z
N MET A 1 15.22 -16.55 11.36
CA MET A 1 15.60 -17.13 12.66
C MET A 1 14.56 -16.69 13.67
N GLU A 2 13.84 -17.61 14.34
CA GLU A 2 12.83 -17.21 15.31
C GLU A 2 13.49 -16.72 16.60
N LEU A 3 13.32 -15.44 16.95
CA LEU A 3 13.77 -14.89 18.22
C LEU A 3 13.03 -15.57 19.37
N SER A 4 13.77 -15.96 20.41
CA SER A 4 13.16 -16.42 21.65
C SER A 4 12.37 -15.30 22.33
N ILE A 5 11.45 -15.67 23.24
CA ILE A 5 10.65 -14.71 24.02
C ILE A 5 11.58 -13.72 24.76
N GLN A 6 12.68 -14.22 25.32
CA GLN A 6 13.68 -13.46 26.07
C GLN A 6 14.38 -12.43 25.18
N GLU A 7 14.88 -12.87 24.03
CA GLU A 7 15.54 -12.00 23.06
C GLU A 7 14.58 -10.92 22.56
N ARG A 8 13.33 -11.29 22.28
CA ARG A 8 12.30 -10.36 21.83
C ARG A 8 11.98 -9.27 22.88
N LEU A 9 11.87 -9.64 24.15
CA LEU A 9 11.65 -8.67 25.23
C LEU A 9 12.83 -7.71 25.38
N LYS A 10 14.05 -8.24 25.26
CA LYS A 10 15.28 -7.44 25.30
C LYS A 10 15.37 -6.50 24.11
N ASP A 11 15.08 -6.98 22.91
CA ASP A 11 15.09 -6.20 21.68
C ASP A 11 14.08 -5.06 21.75
N LEU A 12 12.84 -5.32 22.19
CA LEU A 12 11.82 -4.27 22.38
C LEU A 12 12.27 -3.17 23.35
N ARG A 13 12.99 -3.52 24.42
CA ARG A 13 13.55 -2.54 25.34
C ARG A 13 14.68 -1.73 24.70
N VAL A 14 15.59 -2.41 24.00
CA VAL A 14 16.76 -1.79 23.34
C VAL A 14 16.35 -0.90 22.16
N GLU A 15 15.36 -1.31 21.36
CA GLU A 15 14.78 -0.52 20.27
C GLU A 15 14.24 0.83 20.78
N ARG A 16 13.71 0.88 22.00
CA ARG A 16 13.24 2.12 22.64
C ARG A 16 14.32 2.88 23.41
N GLY A 17 15.56 2.39 23.43
CA GLY A 17 16.67 3.01 24.15
C GLY A 17 16.51 3.04 25.67
N LEU A 18 15.73 2.11 26.25
CA LEU A 18 15.38 2.13 27.66
C LEU A 18 16.33 1.28 28.52
N THR A 19 16.64 1.77 29.73
CA THR A 19 17.26 0.93 30.77
C THR A 19 16.20 0.08 31.48
N LEU A 20 16.63 -0.95 32.20
CA LEU A 20 15.73 -1.76 33.04
C LEU A 20 15.09 -0.93 34.16
N GLU A 21 15.76 0.10 34.68
CA GLU A 21 15.14 1.02 35.65
C GLU A 21 14.01 1.83 35.02
N GLN A 22 14.24 2.42 33.85
CA GLN A 22 13.23 3.24 33.16
C GLN A 22 12.01 2.41 32.73
N LEU A 23 12.23 1.16 32.31
CA LEU A 23 11.13 0.25 32.00
C LEU A 23 10.34 -0.12 33.25
N ALA A 24 11.01 -0.40 34.37
CA ALA A 24 10.39 -0.71 35.66
C ALA A 24 9.49 0.44 36.16
N GLU A 25 9.97 1.68 36.06
CA GLU A 25 9.20 2.87 36.44
C GLU A 25 7.93 3.05 35.60
N GLN A 26 8.02 2.82 34.29
CA GLN A 26 6.90 3.05 33.37
C GLN A 26 5.88 1.90 33.36
N THR A 27 6.31 0.67 33.61
CA THR A 27 5.43 -0.52 33.61
C THR A 27 4.97 -0.93 35.00
N HIS A 28 5.50 -0.29 36.06
CA HIS A 28 5.31 -0.67 37.46
C HIS A 28 5.72 -2.12 37.78
N LEU A 29 6.53 -2.74 36.92
CA LEU A 29 7.12 -4.06 37.14
C LEU A 29 8.46 -3.93 37.85
N SER A 30 8.84 -4.93 38.65
CA SER A 30 10.14 -4.85 39.35
C SER A 30 11.30 -4.99 38.35
N LYS A 31 12.36 -4.20 38.57
CA LYS A 31 13.60 -4.28 37.78
C LYS A 31 14.18 -5.69 37.75
N SER A 32 14.14 -6.40 38.88
CA SER A 32 14.63 -7.77 38.98
C SER A 32 13.78 -8.74 38.15
N ALA A 33 12.46 -8.59 38.14
CA ALA A 33 11.57 -9.41 37.34
C ALA A 33 11.83 -9.19 35.84
N LEU A 34 11.92 -7.94 35.39
CA LEU A 34 12.24 -7.60 34.00
C LEU A 34 13.59 -8.18 33.57
N GLY A 35 14.62 -8.05 34.42
CA GLY A 35 15.93 -8.65 34.17
C GLY A 35 15.88 -10.18 34.06
N SER A 36 15.04 -10.86 34.86
CA SER A 36 14.83 -12.30 34.74
C SER A 36 14.06 -12.67 33.47
N TYR A 37 13.08 -11.86 33.04
CA TYR A 37 12.31 -12.12 31.82
C TYR A 37 13.16 -12.01 30.55
N GLU A 38 14.17 -11.14 30.53
CA GLU A 38 15.08 -10.97 29.40
C GLU A 38 16.25 -11.98 29.39
N GLY A 39 16.59 -12.57 30.55
CA GLY A 39 17.82 -13.36 30.72
C GLY A 39 17.62 -14.86 30.93
N ASP A 40 16.49 -15.28 31.52
CA ASP A 40 16.26 -16.67 31.91
C ASP A 40 15.26 -17.35 30.96
N LYS A 41 15.75 -18.38 30.24
CA LYS A 41 15.03 -19.08 29.17
C LYS A 41 13.73 -19.76 29.64
N PHE A 42 13.57 -20.03 30.94
CA PHE A 42 12.43 -20.75 31.50
C PHE A 42 11.72 -19.99 32.62
N LYS A 43 11.91 -18.68 32.71
CA LYS A 43 11.24 -17.88 33.73
C LYS A 43 9.76 -17.72 33.41
N ASP A 44 8.91 -18.07 34.37
CA ASP A 44 7.48 -17.77 34.29
C ASP A 44 7.24 -16.26 34.30
N ILE A 45 6.56 -15.77 33.27
CA ILE A 45 6.07 -14.40 33.18
C ILE A 45 4.62 -14.39 33.65
N SER A 46 4.30 -13.54 34.63
CA SER A 46 2.92 -13.43 35.10
C SER A 46 2.03 -12.85 34.00
N HIS A 47 0.77 -13.29 33.96
CA HIS A 47 -0.23 -12.72 33.05
C HIS A 47 -0.35 -11.19 33.21
N TYR A 48 -0.22 -10.68 34.44
CA TYR A 48 -0.18 -9.24 34.72
C TYR A 48 1.01 -8.56 34.01
N ALA A 49 2.21 -9.12 34.13
CA ALA A 49 3.39 -8.57 33.46
C ALA A 49 3.26 -8.63 31.93
N LEU A 50 2.73 -9.71 31.37
CA LEU A 50 2.47 -9.81 29.93
C LEU A 50 1.51 -8.72 29.44
N ILE A 51 0.42 -8.48 30.18
CA ILE A 51 -0.57 -7.45 29.82
C ILE A 51 0.04 -6.06 29.88
N GLU A 52 0.79 -5.73 30.94
CA GLU A 52 1.41 -4.41 31.08
C GLU A 52 2.53 -4.18 30.06
N LEU A 53 3.35 -5.18 29.77
CA LEU A 53 4.37 -5.11 28.72
C LEU A 53 3.73 -4.97 27.33
N ALA A 54 2.66 -5.70 27.04
CA ALA A 54 1.94 -5.61 25.77
C ALA A 54 1.37 -4.19 25.56
N LYS A 55 0.71 -3.64 26.58
CA LYS A 55 0.22 -2.25 26.56
C LYS A 55 1.35 -1.25 26.38
N PHE A 56 2.44 -1.40 27.13
CA PHE A 56 3.58 -0.50 27.09
C PHE A 56 4.23 -0.48 25.70
N TYR A 57 4.54 -1.66 25.17
CA TYR A 57 5.16 -1.80 23.85
C TYR A 57 4.18 -1.57 22.69
N LYS A 58 2.88 -1.46 22.99
CA LYS A 58 1.78 -1.38 22.02
C LYS A 58 1.72 -2.59 21.07
N VAL A 59 2.11 -3.76 21.57
CA VAL A 59 2.14 -5.02 20.82
C VAL A 59 1.12 -6.01 21.36
N THR A 60 0.86 -7.10 20.65
CA THR A 60 -0.01 -8.17 21.16
C THR A 60 0.74 -9.08 22.13
N VAL A 61 0.01 -9.76 23.03
CA VAL A 61 0.60 -10.80 23.88
C VAL A 61 1.16 -11.95 23.03
N ASP A 62 0.48 -12.30 21.94
CA ASP A 62 0.96 -13.31 20.98
C ASP A 62 2.30 -12.93 20.35
N TYR A 63 2.51 -11.64 20.06
CA TYR A 63 3.80 -11.14 19.61
C TYR A 63 4.85 -11.28 20.71
N LEU A 64 4.56 -10.91 21.96
CA LEU A 64 5.51 -11.09 23.07
C LEU A 64 5.91 -12.57 23.27
N LEU A 65 4.96 -13.48 23.11
CA LEU A 65 5.16 -14.93 23.30
C LEU A 65 5.77 -15.65 22.09
N GLY A 66 6.17 -14.93 21.03
CA GLY A 66 6.77 -15.55 19.85
C GLY A 66 5.78 -16.28 18.94
N ARG A 67 4.46 -16.15 19.15
CA ARG A 67 3.41 -16.80 18.36
C ARG A 67 3.05 -16.03 17.08
N SER A 68 3.34 -14.74 17.04
CA SER A 68 3.20 -13.89 15.84
C SER A 68 4.53 -13.18 15.54
N GLN A 69 4.83 -12.95 14.25
CA GLN A 69 5.94 -12.09 13.83
C GLN A 69 5.53 -10.62 13.64
N THR A 70 4.23 -10.32 13.66
CA THR A 70 3.72 -8.96 13.50
C THR A 70 3.61 -8.25 14.85
N LYS A 71 4.33 -7.11 15.00
CA LYS A 71 4.36 -6.30 16.24
C LYS A 71 2.95 -5.84 16.64
N ASN A 72 2.12 -5.47 15.67
CA ASN A 72 0.77 -4.96 15.90
C ASN A 72 -0.29 -5.87 15.28
N HIS A 73 -1.24 -6.29 16.11
CA HIS A 73 -2.65 -6.40 15.74
C HIS A 73 -3.50 -6.24 17.01
N PRO A 74 -3.63 -5.03 17.58
CA PRO A 74 -4.67 -4.81 18.56
C PRO A 74 -5.91 -4.36 17.78
N ASN A 75 -6.66 -5.28 17.18
CA ASN A 75 -7.95 -4.95 16.54
C ASN A 75 -7.93 -3.62 15.73
N ALA A 76 -7.16 -3.54 14.64
CA ALA A 76 -7.81 -2.89 13.49
C ALA A 76 -9.00 -3.80 13.26
N ASP A 77 -10.21 -3.35 13.59
CA ASP A 77 -11.39 -4.18 13.40
C ASP A 77 -11.35 -4.54 11.92
N LEU A 78 -11.06 -5.81 11.59
CA LEU A 78 -10.99 -6.24 10.19
C LEU A 78 -12.33 -5.94 9.51
N ALA A 79 -13.41 -5.81 10.30
CA ALA A 79 -14.69 -5.30 9.87
C ALA A 79 -14.65 -3.83 9.38
N ASP A 80 -13.87 -2.95 10.00
CA ASP A 80 -13.70 -1.55 9.57
C ASP A 80 -12.99 -1.45 8.22
N LEU A 81 -12.13 -2.42 7.88
CA LEU A 81 -11.48 -2.52 6.57
C LEU A 81 -12.45 -2.96 5.46
N ARG A 82 -13.65 -3.44 5.82
CA ARG A 82 -14.70 -3.89 4.90
C ARG A 82 -14.20 -4.87 3.82
N LEU A 83 -13.22 -5.70 4.16
CA LEU A 83 -12.71 -6.73 3.27
C LEU A 83 -13.79 -7.81 3.10
N SER A 84 -14.16 -8.11 1.86
CA SER A 84 -15.06 -9.22 1.57
C SER A 84 -14.36 -10.56 1.78
N ASP A 85 -15.12 -11.63 2.03
CA ASP A 85 -14.57 -12.99 2.14
C ASP A 85 -13.75 -13.35 0.89
N ALA A 86 -14.20 -12.92 -0.30
CA ALA A 86 -13.48 -13.13 -1.55
C ALA A 86 -12.12 -12.41 -1.57
N MET A 87 -12.02 -11.20 -1.02
CA MET A 87 -10.74 -10.47 -0.92
C MET A 87 -9.79 -11.17 0.06
N ILE A 88 -10.30 -11.66 1.18
CA ILE A 88 -9.50 -12.40 2.16
C ILE A 88 -8.95 -13.70 1.55
N GLU A 89 -9.79 -14.45 0.83
CA GLU A 89 -9.35 -15.66 0.13
C GLU A 89 -8.30 -15.34 -0.95
N LEU A 90 -8.47 -14.26 -1.72
CA LEU A 90 -7.49 -13.82 -2.71
C LEU A 90 -6.13 -13.53 -2.05
N LEU A 91 -6.11 -12.75 -0.97
CA LEU A 91 -4.86 -12.41 -0.25
C LEU A 91 -4.17 -13.64 0.34
N LYS A 92 -4.93 -14.68 0.70
CA LYS A 92 -4.37 -15.96 1.21
C LYS A 92 -3.95 -16.93 0.11
N SER A 93 -4.50 -16.79 -1.09
CA SER A 93 -4.31 -17.75 -2.18
C SER A 93 -2.88 -17.83 -2.73
N GLY A 94 -2.04 -16.82 -2.44
CA GLY A 94 -0.71 -16.69 -3.03
C GLY A 94 -0.72 -16.27 -4.51
N LEU A 95 -1.89 -15.97 -5.09
CA LEU A 95 -2.03 -15.49 -6.47
C LEU A 95 -1.61 -14.02 -6.63
N VAL A 96 -1.52 -13.28 -5.54
CA VAL A 96 -1.13 -11.87 -5.50
C VAL A 96 0.13 -11.74 -4.65
N ASP A 97 1.09 -10.97 -5.15
CA ASP A 97 2.21 -10.52 -4.33
C ASP A 97 1.71 -9.49 -3.32
N ASN A 98 1.48 -9.93 -2.09
CA ASN A 98 0.99 -9.09 -1.01
C ASN A 98 2.01 -8.01 -0.60
N SER A 99 3.32 -8.19 -0.86
CA SER A 99 4.31 -7.14 -0.62
C SER A 99 4.10 -6.00 -1.61
N LEU A 100 4.08 -6.34 -2.90
CA LEU A 100 3.87 -5.36 -3.96
C LEU A 100 2.50 -4.66 -3.84
N LEU A 101 1.45 -5.40 -3.46
CA LEU A 101 0.13 -4.82 -3.21
C LEU A 101 0.17 -3.80 -2.06
N CYS A 102 0.89 -4.11 -0.98
CA CYS A 102 1.05 -3.18 0.15
C CYS A 102 1.82 -1.92 -0.28
N GLU A 103 2.87 -2.07 -1.07
CA GLU A 103 3.66 -0.94 -1.58
C GLU A 103 2.84 -0.05 -2.52
N LEU A 104 2.06 -0.67 -3.42
CA LEU A 104 1.10 0.04 -4.26
C LEU A 104 0.11 0.84 -3.41
N ALA A 105 -0.51 0.19 -2.42
CA ALA A 105 -1.53 0.80 -1.56
C ALA A 105 -0.99 1.89 -0.62
N THR A 106 0.30 1.85 -0.30
CA THR A 106 0.97 2.83 0.57
C THR A 106 1.70 3.93 -0.21
N HIS A 107 1.69 3.89 -1.54
CA HIS A 107 2.29 4.92 -2.38
C HIS A 107 1.61 6.29 -2.15
N PRO A 108 2.36 7.41 -2.07
CA PRO A 108 1.80 8.75 -1.80
C PRO A 108 0.69 9.20 -2.75
N ASP A 109 0.77 8.80 -4.02
CA ASP A 109 -0.23 9.12 -5.06
C ASP A 109 -1.39 8.11 -5.15
N PHE A 110 -1.37 7.00 -4.40
CA PHE A 110 -2.44 6.00 -4.43
C PHE A 110 -3.82 6.55 -4.03
N PRO A 111 -3.95 7.42 -2.99
CA PRO A 111 -5.24 8.03 -2.66
C PRO A 111 -5.84 8.86 -3.80
N ARG A 112 -4.98 9.50 -4.61
CA ARG A 112 -5.41 10.26 -5.79
C ARG A 112 -5.94 9.34 -6.87
N LEU A 113 -5.21 8.27 -7.19
CA LEU A 113 -5.69 7.23 -8.12
C LEU A 113 -7.05 6.66 -7.70
N MET A 114 -7.24 6.39 -6.40
CA MET A 114 -8.51 5.89 -5.88
C MET A 114 -9.65 6.90 -6.04
N ALA A 115 -9.39 8.19 -5.83
CA ALA A 115 -10.37 9.25 -6.07
C ALA A 115 -10.75 9.33 -7.55
N ASP A 116 -9.79 9.27 -8.47
CA ASP A 116 -10.05 9.31 -9.92
C ASP A 116 -10.83 8.06 -10.41
N LEU A 117 -10.52 6.88 -9.86
CA LEU A 117 -11.31 5.66 -10.09
C LEU A 117 -12.74 5.78 -9.57
N GLU A 118 -12.92 6.32 -8.36
CA GLU A 118 -14.24 6.54 -7.78
C GLU A 118 -15.07 7.52 -8.61
N ILE A 119 -14.46 8.62 -9.08
CA ILE A 119 -15.12 9.59 -9.97
C ILE A 119 -15.61 8.90 -11.25
N TYR A 120 -14.76 8.09 -11.87
CA TYR A 120 -15.10 7.36 -13.10
C TYR A 120 -16.22 6.35 -12.88
N VAL A 121 -16.12 5.51 -11.83
CA VAL A 121 -17.10 4.45 -11.54
C VAL A 121 -18.46 5.03 -11.14
N ASN A 122 -18.49 6.11 -10.35
CA ASN A 122 -19.74 6.71 -9.91
C ASN A 122 -20.47 7.46 -11.03
N GLY A 123 -19.79 7.80 -12.14
CA GLY A 123 -20.39 8.40 -13.34
C GLY A 123 -21.05 9.76 -13.13
N ILE A 124 -20.79 10.43 -12.00
CA ILE A 124 -21.34 11.76 -11.68
C ILE A 124 -20.73 12.81 -12.62
N ALA A 125 -19.43 12.71 -12.91
CA ALA A 125 -18.74 13.58 -13.88
C ALA A 125 -19.37 13.44 -15.28
N GLY A 126 -19.67 12.22 -15.72
CA GLY A 126 -20.30 11.98 -17.02
C GLY A 126 -21.65 12.64 -17.20
N LYS A 127 -22.50 12.67 -16.17
CA LYS A 127 -23.78 13.38 -16.25
C LYS A 127 -23.61 14.89 -16.42
N GLN A 128 -22.59 15.48 -15.79
CA GLN A 128 -22.28 16.90 -15.93
C GLN A 128 -21.69 17.21 -17.31
N VAL A 129 -20.79 16.36 -17.82
CA VAL A 129 -20.24 16.51 -19.17
C VAL A 129 -21.31 16.34 -20.24
N GLN A 130 -22.21 15.37 -20.10
CA GLN A 130 -23.36 15.23 -21.00
C GLN A 130 -24.25 16.48 -20.99
N SER A 131 -24.48 17.06 -19.81
CA SER A 131 -25.25 18.31 -19.69
C SER A 131 -24.55 19.48 -20.40
N ALA A 132 -23.22 19.58 -20.27
CA ALA A 132 -22.43 20.59 -20.96
C ALA A 132 -22.45 20.40 -22.49
N ASN A 133 -22.25 19.16 -22.96
CA ASN A 133 -22.32 18.81 -24.38
C ASN A 133 -23.72 19.13 -24.96
N ALA A 134 -24.80 18.87 -24.22
CA ALA A 134 -26.15 19.22 -24.64
C ALA A 134 -26.36 20.74 -24.80
N ILE A 135 -25.70 21.57 -23.98
CA ILE A 135 -25.72 23.03 -24.14
C ILE A 135 -24.96 23.42 -25.42
N VAL A 136 -23.79 22.82 -25.66
CA VAL A 136 -23.00 23.03 -26.89
C VAL A 136 -23.82 22.65 -28.13
N ASP A 137 -24.55 21.54 -28.09
CA ASP A 137 -25.46 21.10 -29.15
C ASP A 137 -26.60 22.10 -29.39
N ALA A 138 -27.24 22.58 -28.32
CA ALA A 138 -28.34 23.54 -28.42
C ALA A 138 -27.89 24.87 -29.04
N VAL A 139 -26.71 25.36 -28.65
CA VAL A 139 -26.10 26.56 -29.24
C VAL A 139 -25.74 26.32 -30.70
N SER A 140 -25.12 25.17 -31.02
CA SER A 140 -24.76 24.78 -32.39
C SER A 140 -25.97 24.75 -33.31
N ALA A 141 -27.06 24.11 -32.86
CA ALA A 141 -28.31 24.01 -33.61
C ALA A 141 -28.97 25.39 -33.84
N THR A 142 -28.88 26.29 -32.86
CA THR A 142 -29.41 27.66 -32.97
C THR A 142 -28.64 28.46 -34.02
N ILE A 143 -27.31 28.38 -34.00
CA ILE A 143 -26.43 29.05 -34.97
C ILE A 143 -26.68 28.50 -36.38
N MET A 144 -26.79 27.17 -36.53
CA MET A 144 -27.13 26.54 -37.81
C MET A 144 -28.46 27.07 -38.37
N LYS A 145 -29.49 27.17 -37.54
CA LYS A 145 -30.82 27.64 -37.96
C LYS A 145 -30.85 29.12 -38.33
N GLN A 146 -30.13 29.98 -37.60
CA GLN A 146 -30.20 31.44 -37.77
C GLN A 146 -29.25 31.97 -38.85
N HIS A 147 -28.08 31.34 -39.02
CA HIS A 147 -27.02 31.88 -39.87
C HIS A 147 -26.64 30.97 -41.04
N ASN A 148 -27.12 29.71 -41.06
CA ASN A 148 -26.81 28.70 -42.06
C ASN A 148 -25.32 28.68 -42.51
N PRO A 149 -24.37 28.68 -41.55
CA PRO A 149 -22.95 28.67 -41.87
C PRO A 149 -22.55 27.35 -42.57
N GLY A 150 -21.51 27.41 -43.41
CA GLY A 150 -20.94 26.20 -44.00
C GLY A 150 -20.32 25.28 -42.95
N LEU A 151 -20.23 23.98 -43.22
CA LEU A 151 -19.63 22.98 -42.30
C LEU A 151 -18.14 23.23 -41.99
N THR A 152 -17.47 24.05 -42.79
CA THR A 152 -16.08 24.48 -42.59
C THR A 152 -15.97 25.82 -41.86
N ASP A 153 -17.08 26.40 -41.39
CA ASP A 153 -17.06 27.63 -40.62
C ASP A 153 -16.24 27.44 -39.32
N PRO A 154 -15.22 28.29 -39.08
CA PRO A 154 -14.35 28.13 -37.91
C PRO A 154 -15.07 28.20 -36.57
N GLN A 155 -16.12 29.04 -36.45
CA GLN A 155 -16.84 29.22 -35.18
C GLN A 155 -17.71 27.99 -34.89
N LEU A 156 -18.38 27.46 -35.90
CA LEU A 156 -19.12 26.20 -35.79
C LEU A 156 -18.20 25.01 -35.49
N ARG A 157 -17.05 24.93 -36.15
CA ARG A 157 -16.03 23.89 -35.89
C ARG A 157 -15.48 23.96 -34.47
N GLN A 158 -15.24 25.16 -33.95
CA GLN A 158 -14.79 25.35 -32.56
C GLN A 158 -15.82 24.85 -31.56
N LEU A 159 -17.11 25.10 -31.82
CA LEU A 159 -18.20 24.66 -30.95
C LEU A 159 -18.35 23.13 -30.97
N ILE A 160 -18.28 22.50 -32.15
CA ILE A 160 -18.29 21.03 -32.26
C ILE A 160 -17.09 20.42 -31.51
N ALA A 161 -15.90 21.01 -31.67
CA ALA A 161 -14.69 20.56 -30.98
C ALA A 161 -14.71 20.78 -29.46
N ALA A 162 -15.64 21.59 -28.93
CA ALA A 162 -15.81 21.79 -27.49
C ALA A 162 -16.50 20.61 -26.80
N HIS A 163 -16.96 19.60 -27.55
CA HIS A 163 -17.46 18.36 -27.00
C HIS A 163 -16.38 17.65 -26.19
N ILE A 164 -16.72 17.33 -24.94
CA ILE A 164 -15.84 16.58 -24.07
C ILE A 164 -16.25 15.11 -24.14
N ASP A 165 -15.31 14.26 -24.55
CA ASP A 165 -15.41 12.82 -24.35
C ASP A 165 -14.91 12.48 -22.95
N GLU A 166 -15.85 12.43 -22.01
CA GLU A 166 -15.58 12.17 -20.60
C GLU A 166 -14.99 10.79 -20.35
N ASP A 167 -15.42 9.75 -21.08
CA ASP A 167 -14.91 8.39 -20.90
C ASP A 167 -13.43 8.32 -21.30
N SER A 168 -13.09 8.89 -22.47
CA SER A 168 -11.69 8.96 -22.91
C SER A 168 -10.83 9.79 -21.96
N PHE A 169 -11.35 10.93 -21.48
CA PHE A 169 -10.62 11.81 -20.57
C PHE A 169 -10.36 11.13 -19.21
N CYS A 170 -11.38 10.55 -18.58
CA CYS A 170 -11.25 9.91 -17.27
C CYS A 170 -10.29 8.70 -17.34
N ARG A 171 -10.39 7.87 -18.40
CA ARG A 171 -9.45 6.75 -18.60
C ARG A 171 -8.01 7.22 -18.75
N TYR A 172 -7.79 8.32 -19.46
CA TYR A 172 -6.46 8.90 -19.63
C TYR A 172 -5.86 9.36 -18.30
N VAL A 173 -6.65 10.05 -17.46
CA VAL A 173 -6.19 10.51 -16.14
C VAL A 173 -5.82 9.31 -15.25
N ILE A 174 -6.69 8.30 -15.16
CA ILE A 174 -6.42 7.07 -14.39
C ILE A 174 -5.14 6.39 -14.90
N GLN A 175 -4.96 6.30 -16.23
CA GLN A 175 -3.78 5.71 -16.83
C GLN A 175 -2.50 6.46 -16.46
N GLN A 176 -2.52 7.79 -16.44
CA GLN A 176 -1.35 8.57 -16.05
C GLN A 176 -0.97 8.30 -14.59
N ASP A 177 -1.96 8.27 -13.70
CA ASP A 177 -1.73 8.09 -12.27
C ASP A 177 -1.15 6.69 -11.97
N ILE A 178 -1.75 5.61 -12.53
CA ILE A 178 -1.19 4.26 -12.34
C ILE A 178 0.19 4.09 -12.97
N SER A 179 0.43 4.71 -14.13
CA SER A 179 1.74 4.63 -14.81
C SER A 179 2.84 5.29 -13.99
N LYS A 180 2.52 6.40 -13.33
CA LYS A 180 3.46 7.10 -12.45
C LYS A 180 3.82 6.23 -11.24
N ILE A 181 2.82 5.68 -10.55
CA ILE A 181 3.04 4.81 -9.38
C ILE A 181 3.88 3.60 -9.76
N ALA A 182 3.58 2.95 -10.91
CA ALA A 182 4.34 1.80 -11.38
C ALA A 182 5.81 2.14 -11.67
N LEU A 183 6.09 3.33 -12.20
CA LEU A 183 7.46 3.80 -12.45
C LEU A 183 8.21 4.02 -11.13
N ASP A 184 7.58 4.68 -10.16
CA ASP A 184 8.17 4.97 -8.85
C ASP A 184 8.49 3.68 -8.08
N LEU A 185 7.57 2.70 -8.11
CA LEU A 185 7.81 1.37 -7.55
C LEU A 185 8.99 0.68 -8.24
N ARG A 186 9.04 0.67 -9.57
CA ARG A 186 10.14 0.04 -10.31
C ARG A 186 11.50 0.64 -9.93
N GLU A 187 11.58 1.96 -9.78
CA GLU A 187 12.83 2.62 -9.39
C GLU A 187 13.21 2.32 -7.94
N ALA A 188 12.25 2.16 -7.03
CA ALA A 188 12.51 1.72 -5.65
C ALA A 188 13.09 0.29 -5.57
N HIS A 189 12.69 -0.59 -6.49
CA HIS A 189 13.16 -1.99 -6.57
C HIS A 189 14.39 -2.20 -7.45
N LYS A 190 14.95 -1.14 -8.02
CA LYS A 190 16.02 -1.23 -9.01
C LYS A 190 17.28 -1.87 -8.47
N ASP A 191 17.64 -1.57 -7.22
CA ASP A 191 18.85 -2.08 -6.58
C ASP A 191 18.70 -3.54 -6.11
N ASP A 192 17.49 -3.95 -5.73
CA ASP A 192 17.17 -5.33 -5.35
C ASP A 192 17.13 -6.27 -6.57
N PHE A 193 16.81 -5.74 -7.76
CA PHE A 193 16.79 -6.52 -9.01
C PHE A 193 18.20 -6.84 -9.53
N PHE A 194 19.21 -6.04 -9.17
CA PHE A 194 20.62 -6.23 -9.56
C PHE A 194 21.49 -6.82 -8.46
N SER A 195 20.96 -7.11 -7.27
CA SER A 195 21.64 -7.99 -6.31
C SER A 195 21.63 -9.42 -6.85
N VAL A 196 22.61 -9.73 -7.69
CA VAL A 196 22.91 -11.08 -8.16
C VAL A 196 23.21 -11.95 -6.93
N PRO A 197 22.50 -13.07 -6.70
CA PRO A 197 22.92 -14.05 -5.71
C PRO A 197 24.33 -14.52 -6.07
N GLU A 198 25.26 -14.62 -5.10
CA GLU A 198 26.63 -15.13 -5.36
C GLU A 198 26.62 -16.51 -6.06
N ASP A 199 25.54 -17.29 -5.94
CA ASP A 199 25.28 -18.50 -6.71
C ASP A 199 24.41 -18.23 -7.95
N ASN A 200 24.87 -17.38 -8.88
CA ASN A 200 24.18 -17.25 -10.16
C ASN A 200 24.59 -18.41 -11.08
N PRO A 201 23.68 -19.36 -11.39
CA PRO A 201 24.01 -20.51 -12.24
C PRO A 201 24.44 -20.11 -13.66
N LEU A 202 24.22 -18.85 -14.07
CA LEU A 202 24.69 -18.32 -15.35
C LEU A 202 26.21 -18.05 -15.38
N GLU A 203 26.90 -17.90 -14.24
CA GLU A 203 28.36 -17.78 -14.24
C GLU A 203 29.04 -19.09 -14.65
N ASP A 204 28.54 -20.23 -14.16
CA ASP A 204 29.01 -21.57 -14.55
C ASP A 204 28.80 -21.82 -16.07
N PHE A 205 27.69 -21.32 -16.64
CA PHE A 205 27.43 -21.41 -18.07
C PHE A 205 28.36 -20.54 -18.92
N LEU A 206 28.85 -19.43 -18.39
CA LEU A 206 29.80 -18.56 -19.10
C LEU A 206 31.24 -19.10 -19.01
N GLN A 207 31.65 -19.62 -17.85
CA GLN A 207 32.97 -20.26 -17.71
C GLN A 207 33.12 -21.50 -18.60
N THR A 208 32.08 -22.33 -18.70
CA THR A 208 32.09 -23.52 -19.57
C THR A 208 32.08 -23.18 -21.06
N ALA A 209 31.65 -21.98 -21.47
CA ALA A 209 31.71 -21.55 -22.86
C ALA A 209 33.11 -21.05 -23.27
N ASP A 210 33.83 -20.39 -22.35
CA ASP A 210 35.19 -19.90 -22.60
C ASP A 210 36.26 -21.02 -22.55
N GLU A 211 36.01 -22.13 -21.85
CA GLU A 211 36.92 -23.29 -21.84
C GLU A 211 36.85 -24.15 -23.12
N VAL A 212 35.86 -23.92 -23.99
CA VAL A 212 35.60 -24.71 -25.22
C VAL A 212 35.97 -23.94 -26.50
N ALA A 213 36.47 -22.70 -26.39
CA ALA A 213 36.98 -21.87 -27.49
C ALA A 213 38.51 -21.95 -27.63
#